data_AF-A0A4Q0W1F6-F1
#
_entry.id   AF-A0A4Q0W1F6-F1
#
_cell.length_a   1.000
_cell.length_b   1.000
_cell.length_c   1.000
_cell.angle_alpha   90.00
_cell.angle_beta   90.00
_cell.angle_gamma   90.00
#
_symmetry.space_group_name_H-M   'P 1'
#
loop_
_entity.id
_entity.type
_entity.pdbx_description
1 polymer ?
#
loop_
_entity_poly.entity_id
_entity_poly.type
_entity_poly.pdbx_seq_one_letter_code
_entity_poly.pdbx_strand_id
1 'polypeptide(L)'
;MYELLLEIKTFRDWAITADQSFGEWETEYFHWDKIYHFASQLIENIAVERWSSELLNEFLYILARDNECEIIIDTLIENPHQLLSIAEHSVSFPDHDTRWQIAYGLGEIKENGQEIKKLLKKFLYDEEEYVRRRATFSLGKKGLKL
;
A
#
# COMPACT_ATOMS: atom_id res chain seq x y z
N MET A 1 -7.46 15.15 -5.01
CA MET A 1 -6.13 14.75 -5.55
C MET A 1 -5.05 15.66 -4.99
N TYR A 2 -5.22 16.98 -5.11
CA TYR A 2 -4.28 17.97 -4.55
C TYR A 2 -4.26 17.96 -3.02
N GLU A 3 -5.41 17.69 -2.40
CA GLU A 3 -5.59 17.66 -0.95
C GLU A 3 -4.77 16.53 -0.30
N LEU A 4 -4.83 15.32 -0.86
CA LEU A 4 -4.02 14.20 -0.37
C LEU A 4 -2.51 14.51 -0.48
N LEU A 5 -2.07 15.05 -1.62
CA LEU A 5 -0.66 15.45 -1.80
C LEU A 5 -0.22 16.49 -0.76
N LEU A 6 -1.10 17.43 -0.41
CA LEU A 6 -0.81 18.42 0.63
C LEU A 6 -0.67 17.78 2.01
N GLU A 7 -1.58 16.89 2.39
CA GLU A 7 -1.50 16.21 3.69
C GLU A 7 -0.29 15.25 3.77
N ILE A 8 0.05 14.57 2.68
CA ILE A 8 1.29 13.76 2.60
C ILE A 8 2.52 14.66 2.74
N LYS A 9 2.52 15.83 2.11
CA LYS A 9 3.61 16.81 2.29
C LYS A 9 3.71 17.25 3.76
N THR A 10 2.59 17.52 4.42
CA THR A 10 2.57 17.86 5.85
C THR A 10 3.11 16.73 6.72
N PHE A 11 2.77 15.48 6.42
CA PHE A 11 3.37 14.31 7.06
C PHE A 11 4.90 14.28 6.89
N ARG A 12 5.39 14.47 5.66
CA ARG A 12 6.83 14.50 5.37
C ARG A 12 7.55 15.63 6.12
N ASP A 13 6.97 16.81 6.16
CA ASP A 13 7.54 17.97 6.86
C ASP A 13 7.64 17.68 8.37
N TRP A 14 6.62 17.03 8.96
CA TRP A 14 6.64 16.58 10.34
C TRP A 14 7.69 15.48 10.58
N ALA A 15 7.75 14.49 9.68
CA ALA A 15 8.63 13.32 9.79
C ALA A 15 10.12 13.71 9.87
N ILE A 16 10.52 14.81 9.22
CA ILE A 16 11.89 15.37 9.31
C ILE A 16 12.28 15.69 10.77
N THR A 17 11.31 16.04 11.61
CA THR A 17 11.51 16.45 13.00
C THR A 17 11.13 15.38 14.02
N ALA A 18 10.52 14.28 13.57
CA ALA A 18 10.09 13.19 14.42
C ALA A 18 11.29 12.35 14.92
N ASP A 19 11.16 11.78 16.11
CA ASP A 19 12.13 10.79 16.61
C ASP A 19 11.88 9.44 15.92
N GLN A 20 12.75 9.09 14.97
CA GLN A 20 12.67 7.83 14.20
C GLN A 20 13.57 6.72 14.80
N SER A 21 13.98 6.85 16.07
CA SER A 21 14.88 5.88 16.71
C SER A 21 14.21 4.57 17.13
N PHE A 22 12.88 4.50 17.06
CA PHE A 22 12.07 3.35 17.39
C PHE A 22 11.13 2.99 16.22
N GLY A 23 10.62 1.76 16.20
CA GLY A 23 9.63 1.34 15.22
C GLY A 23 8.28 2.02 15.47
N GLU A 24 7.42 2.11 14.46
CA GLU A 24 6.06 2.66 14.56
C GLU A 24 6.02 4.14 14.97
N TRP A 25 7.13 4.88 14.84
CA TRP A 25 7.20 6.31 15.14
C TRP A 25 6.18 7.12 14.33
N GLU A 26 5.77 6.61 13.15
CA GLU A 26 4.72 7.20 12.32
C GLU A 26 3.38 7.35 13.05
N THR A 27 3.10 6.50 14.04
CA THR A 27 1.86 6.53 14.83
C THR A 27 1.73 7.79 15.69
N GLU A 28 2.83 8.50 15.96
CA GLU A 28 2.84 9.78 16.68
C GLU A 28 2.33 10.96 15.82
N TYR A 29 2.06 10.75 14.53
CA TYR A 29 1.49 11.79 13.68
C TYR A 29 -0.02 11.98 13.93
N PHE A 30 -0.38 13.05 14.62
CA PHE A 30 -1.77 13.31 15.02
C PHE A 30 -2.76 13.61 13.87
N HIS A 31 -2.31 13.78 12.63
CA HIS A 31 -3.17 14.16 11.50
C HIS A 31 -3.37 13.03 10.48
N TRP A 32 -3.18 11.79 10.90
CA TRP A 32 -3.53 10.61 10.10
C TRP A 32 -4.99 10.60 9.66
N ASP A 33 -5.91 11.15 10.47
CA ASP A 33 -7.34 11.27 10.16
C ASP A 33 -7.60 11.94 8.80
N LYS A 34 -6.86 13.01 8.49
CA LYS A 34 -6.97 13.71 7.20
C LYS A 34 -6.42 12.90 6.05
N ILE A 35 -5.29 12.22 6.26
CA ILE A 35 -4.67 11.36 5.25
C ILE A 35 -5.64 10.22 4.91
N TYR A 36 -6.19 9.55 5.91
CA TYR A 36 -7.19 8.49 5.72
C TYR A 36 -8.41 9.00 4.98
N HIS A 37 -8.93 10.17 5.37
CA HIS A 37 -10.06 10.79 4.70
C HIS A 37 -9.80 11.03 3.21
N PHE A 38 -8.68 11.66 2.84
CA PHE A 38 -8.41 11.96 1.43
C PHE A 38 -7.93 10.74 0.64
N ALA A 39 -7.26 9.78 1.28
CA ALA A 39 -6.88 8.52 0.66
C ALA A 39 -8.14 7.69 0.31
N SER A 40 -9.10 7.56 1.22
CA SER A 40 -10.35 6.84 0.93
C SER A 40 -11.14 7.52 -0.18
N GLN A 41 -11.28 8.86 -0.13
CA GLN A 41 -11.93 9.61 -1.20
C GLN A 41 -11.23 9.42 -2.56
N LEU A 42 -9.90 9.33 -2.59
CA LEU A 42 -9.17 9.07 -3.82
C LEU A 42 -9.45 7.66 -4.35
N ILE A 43 -9.34 6.64 -3.49
CA ILE A 43 -9.54 5.22 -3.83
C ILE A 43 -10.96 4.98 -4.35
N GLU A 44 -11.97 5.52 -3.66
CA GLU A 44 -13.39 5.28 -3.96
C GLU A 44 -13.86 5.99 -5.24
N ASN A 45 -13.29 7.15 -5.57
CA ASN A 45 -13.87 8.04 -6.58
C ASN A 45 -13.03 8.17 -7.86
N ILE A 46 -11.74 7.80 -7.83
CA ILE A 46 -10.83 8.03 -8.96
C ILE A 46 -10.06 6.76 -9.29
N ALA A 47 -10.29 6.21 -10.49
CA ALA A 47 -9.53 5.08 -11.01
C ALA A 47 -8.01 5.36 -11.04
N VAL A 48 -7.19 4.42 -10.57
CA VAL A 48 -5.73 4.53 -10.47
C VAL A 48 -5.07 4.87 -11.81
N GLU A 49 -5.63 4.42 -12.93
CA GLU A 49 -5.12 4.74 -14.28
C GLU A 49 -5.18 6.24 -14.61
N ARG A 50 -5.94 7.03 -13.83
CA ARG A 50 -6.03 8.49 -13.96
C ARG A 50 -5.10 9.23 -13.01
N TRP A 51 -4.42 8.55 -12.11
CA TRP A 51 -3.50 9.19 -11.17
C TRP A 51 -2.23 9.60 -11.91
N SER A 52 -1.70 10.78 -11.59
CA SER A 52 -0.38 11.17 -12.08
C SER A 52 0.68 10.26 -11.45
N SER A 53 1.84 10.13 -12.10
CA SER A 53 2.98 9.39 -11.53
C SER A 53 3.40 9.95 -10.16
N GLU A 54 3.30 11.26 -9.98
CA GLU A 54 3.55 11.92 -8.68
C GLU A 54 2.55 11.45 -7.63
N LEU A 55 1.24 11.52 -7.91
CA LEU A 55 0.22 11.09 -6.97
C LEU A 55 0.34 9.61 -6.61
N LEU A 56 0.63 8.76 -7.59
CA LEU A 56 0.84 7.34 -7.37
C LEU A 56 2.05 7.09 -6.46
N ASN A 57 3.18 7.75 -6.69
CA ASN A 57 4.38 7.57 -5.87
C ASN A 57 4.18 8.08 -4.44
N GLU A 58 3.53 9.23 -4.26
CA GLU A 58 3.23 9.77 -2.93
C GLU A 58 2.20 8.89 -2.20
N PHE A 59 1.21 8.36 -2.91
CA PHE A 59 0.26 7.41 -2.34
C PHE A 59 0.95 6.12 -1.87
N LEU A 60 1.85 5.55 -2.67
CA LEU A 60 2.62 4.35 -2.29
C LEU A 60 3.53 4.63 -1.09
N TYR A 61 4.14 5.83 -1.03
CA TYR A 61 4.92 6.26 0.13
C TYR A 61 4.06 6.32 1.40
N ILE A 62 2.90 6.97 1.36
CA ILE A 62 2.10 7.11 2.58
C ILE A 62 1.46 5.79 3.02
N LEU A 63 1.12 4.91 2.07
CA LEU A 63 0.77 3.51 2.35
C LEU A 63 1.88 2.82 3.15
N ALA A 64 3.15 3.02 2.77
CA ALA A 64 4.30 2.45 3.47
C ALA A 64 4.43 2.92 4.92
N ARG A 65 3.95 4.12 5.23
CA ARG A 65 4.02 4.73 6.57
C ARG A 65 2.81 4.37 7.45
N ASP A 66 1.72 3.92 6.84
CA ASP A 66 0.55 3.37 7.52
C ASP A 66 0.70 1.86 7.80
N ASN A 67 1.93 1.40 8.01
CA ASN A 67 2.28 -0.02 8.13
C ASN A 67 1.86 -0.65 9.47
N GLU A 68 1.59 0.16 10.50
CA GLU A 68 1.12 -0.31 11.81
C GLU A 68 -0.41 -0.39 11.90
N CYS A 69 -1.12 0.65 11.45
CA CYS A 69 -2.58 0.70 11.52
C CYS A 69 -3.27 0.02 10.33
N GLU A 70 -2.59 -0.09 9.19
CA GLU A 70 -3.06 -0.77 7.97
C GLU A 70 -4.40 -0.24 7.39
N ILE A 71 -4.79 1.00 7.70
CA ILE A 71 -6.10 1.56 7.31
C ILE A 71 -6.18 1.80 5.79
N ILE A 72 -5.10 2.26 5.17
CA ILE A 72 -5.04 2.50 3.72
C ILE A 72 -5.10 1.17 2.96
N ILE A 73 -4.38 0.12 3.42
CA ILE A 73 -4.44 -1.19 2.77
C ILE A 73 -5.81 -1.85 2.96
N ASP A 74 -6.45 -1.71 4.13
CA ASP A 74 -7.82 -2.19 4.35
C ASP A 74 -8.81 -1.51 3.39
N THR A 75 -8.67 -0.20 3.18
CA THR A 75 -9.49 0.54 2.21
C THR A 75 -9.28 0.02 0.78
N LEU A 76 -8.05 -0.35 0.41
CA LEU A 76 -7.75 -0.97 -0.89
C LEU A 76 -8.32 -2.39 -1.02
N ILE A 77 -8.31 -3.18 0.06
CA ILE A 77 -8.92 -4.52 0.09
C ILE A 77 -10.44 -4.43 -0.15
N GLU A 78 -11.09 -3.39 0.38
CA GLU A 78 -12.50 -3.10 0.11
C GLU A 78 -12.76 -2.59 -1.32
N ASN A 79 -11.71 -2.19 -2.05
CA ASN A 79 -11.76 -1.71 -3.44
C ASN A 79 -10.82 -2.53 -4.36
N PRO A 80 -11.11 -3.83 -4.62
CA PRO A 80 -10.16 -4.76 -5.25
C PRO A 80 -9.63 -4.35 -6.62
N HIS A 81 -10.46 -3.68 -7.43
CA HIS A 81 -10.01 -3.17 -8.74
C HIS A 81 -8.87 -2.15 -8.60
N GLN A 82 -8.97 -1.25 -7.62
CA GLN A 82 -7.94 -0.24 -7.36
C GLN A 82 -6.67 -0.90 -6.83
N LEU A 83 -6.82 -1.88 -5.93
CA LEU A 83 -5.70 -2.66 -5.40
C LEU A 83 -4.93 -3.39 -6.52
N LEU A 84 -5.63 -4.02 -7.47
CA LEU A 84 -4.99 -4.69 -8.61
C LEU A 84 -4.22 -3.71 -9.49
N SER A 85 -4.80 -2.55 -9.80
CA SER A 85 -4.12 -1.51 -10.59
C SER A 85 -2.88 -0.98 -9.87
N ILE A 86 -2.96 -0.70 -8.57
CA ILE A 86 -1.80 -0.28 -7.76
C ILE A 86 -0.74 -1.37 -7.67
N ALA A 87 -1.15 -2.64 -7.58
CA ALA A 87 -0.23 -3.74 -7.39
C ALA A 87 0.79 -3.88 -8.52
N GLU A 88 0.38 -3.69 -9.77
CA GLU A 88 1.30 -3.71 -10.92
C GLU A 88 2.41 -2.66 -10.80
N HIS A 89 2.13 -1.51 -10.21
CA HIS A 89 3.11 -0.44 -9.96
C HIS A 89 4.00 -0.70 -8.73
N SER A 90 3.41 -1.29 -7.69
CA SER A 90 4.10 -1.50 -6.41
C SER A 90 5.22 -2.53 -6.44
N VAL A 91 5.21 -3.47 -7.39
CA VAL A 91 6.21 -4.56 -7.47
C VAL A 91 7.65 -4.03 -7.49
N SER A 92 7.88 -2.88 -8.13
CA SER A 92 9.20 -2.25 -8.22
C SER A 92 9.32 -0.98 -7.37
N PHE A 93 8.37 -0.73 -6.47
CA PHE A 93 8.44 0.44 -5.59
C PHE A 93 9.53 0.23 -4.53
N PRO A 94 10.39 1.23 -4.25
CA PRO A 94 11.59 1.02 -3.45
C PRO A 94 11.30 0.66 -1.98
N ASP A 95 10.18 1.11 -1.43
CA ASP A 95 9.84 0.87 -0.03
C ASP A 95 9.21 -0.51 0.17
N HIS A 96 9.84 -1.35 0.99
CA HIS A 96 9.36 -2.71 1.24
C HIS A 96 8.05 -2.75 2.02
N ASP A 97 7.72 -1.69 2.77
CA ASP A 97 6.48 -1.61 3.52
C ASP A 97 5.27 -1.51 2.62
N THR A 98 5.39 -0.75 1.53
CA THR A 98 4.41 -0.77 0.44
C THR A 98 4.27 -2.18 -0.13
N ARG A 99 5.39 -2.83 -0.48
CA ARG A 99 5.37 -4.10 -1.21
C ARG A 99 4.75 -5.23 -0.41
N TRP A 100 5.08 -5.34 0.88
CA TRP A 100 4.51 -6.39 1.71
C TRP A 100 3.03 -6.16 2.00
N GLN A 101 2.60 -4.90 2.18
CA GLN A 101 1.19 -4.55 2.39
C GLN A 101 0.36 -4.89 1.16
N ILE A 102 0.84 -4.56 -0.04
CA ILE A 102 0.15 -4.94 -1.28
C ILE A 102 0.12 -6.47 -1.46
N ALA A 103 1.23 -7.16 -1.21
CA ALA A 103 1.26 -8.62 -1.28
C ALA A 103 0.25 -9.26 -0.30
N TYR A 104 0.10 -8.69 0.89
CA TYR A 104 -0.92 -9.06 1.86
C TYR A 104 -2.34 -8.80 1.34
N GLY A 105 -2.66 -7.56 0.94
CA GLY A 105 -4.00 -7.20 0.50
C GLY A 105 -4.49 -8.05 -0.68
N LEU A 106 -3.61 -8.39 -1.61
CA LEU A 106 -3.93 -9.31 -2.71
C LEU A 106 -4.42 -10.68 -2.23
N GLY A 107 -3.96 -11.14 -1.05
CA GLY A 107 -4.41 -12.34 -0.38
C GLY A 107 -5.79 -12.23 0.27
N GLU A 108 -6.19 -11.02 0.69
CA GLU A 108 -7.43 -10.78 1.43
C GLU A 108 -8.66 -10.51 0.56
N ILE A 109 -8.47 -9.99 -0.66
CA ILE A 109 -9.61 -9.73 -1.55
C ILE A 109 -10.36 -11.02 -1.90
N LYS A 110 -11.65 -10.96 -2.25
CA LYS A 110 -12.43 -12.17 -2.55
C LYS A 110 -12.16 -12.72 -3.95
N GLU A 111 -11.74 -11.84 -4.84
CA GLU A 111 -11.39 -12.13 -6.22
C GLU A 111 -10.29 -13.19 -6.24
N ASN A 112 -10.45 -14.12 -7.16
CA ASN A 112 -9.44 -15.11 -7.49
C ASN A 112 -9.16 -14.99 -8.98
N GLY A 113 -7.91 -15.11 -9.37
CA GLY A 113 -7.57 -14.96 -10.77
C GLY A 113 -6.12 -15.22 -11.09
N GLN A 114 -5.88 -15.47 -12.36
CA GLN A 114 -4.54 -15.61 -12.91
C GLN A 114 -3.71 -14.33 -12.74
N GLU A 115 -4.37 -13.16 -12.72
CA GLU A 115 -3.75 -11.86 -12.46
C GLU A 115 -3.17 -11.76 -11.04
N ILE A 116 -3.97 -12.04 -10.01
CA ILE A 116 -3.50 -12.09 -8.61
C ILE A 116 -2.34 -13.09 -8.48
N LYS A 117 -2.46 -14.27 -9.09
CA LYS A 117 -1.38 -15.27 -9.10
C LYS A 117 -0.10 -14.70 -9.71
N LYS A 118 -0.22 -14.00 -10.85
CA LYS A 118 0.93 -13.40 -11.55
C LYS A 118 1.59 -12.31 -10.71
N LEU A 119 0.80 -11.43 -10.08
CA LEU A 119 1.28 -10.38 -9.19
C LEU A 119 1.99 -10.97 -7.96
N LEU A 120 1.34 -11.88 -7.25
CA LEU A 120 1.93 -12.56 -6.09
C LEU A 120 3.21 -13.31 -6.45
N LYS A 121 3.28 -13.91 -7.65
CA LYS A 121 4.52 -14.53 -8.13
C LYS A 121 5.66 -13.54 -8.32
N LYS A 122 5.40 -12.26 -8.65
CA LYS A 122 6.45 -11.24 -8.69
C LYS A 122 7.00 -10.97 -7.28
N PHE A 123 6.14 -10.80 -6.29
CA PHE A 123 6.53 -10.57 -4.89
C PHE A 123 7.24 -11.76 -4.23
N LEU A 124 7.08 -12.99 -4.74
CA LEU A 124 7.86 -14.14 -4.26
C LEU A 124 9.36 -14.04 -4.55
N TYR A 125 9.76 -13.25 -5.54
CA TYR A 125 11.16 -13.02 -5.89
C TYR A 125 11.66 -11.67 -5.38
N ASP A 126 10.93 -11.02 -4.47
CA ASP A 126 11.35 -9.77 -3.84
C ASP A 126 12.67 -9.95 -3.08
N GLU A 127 13.49 -8.91 -3.03
CA GLU A 127 14.74 -8.93 -2.27
C GLU A 127 14.51 -9.02 -0.76
N GLU A 128 13.40 -8.46 -0.27
CA GLU A 128 13.06 -8.45 1.14
C GLU A 128 12.34 -9.72 1.59
N GLU A 129 12.87 -10.37 2.62
CA GLU A 129 12.30 -11.62 3.14
C GLU A 129 10.85 -11.45 3.58
N TYR A 130 10.54 -10.34 4.23
CA TYR A 130 9.19 -10.09 4.75
C TYR A 130 8.17 -9.99 3.62
N VAL A 131 8.51 -9.32 2.51
CA VAL A 131 7.67 -9.27 1.31
C VAL A 131 7.43 -10.67 0.74
N ARG A 132 8.49 -11.48 0.58
CA ARG A 132 8.36 -12.87 0.10
C ARG A 132 7.46 -13.73 0.99
N ARG A 133 7.55 -13.54 2.31
CA ARG A 133 6.72 -14.25 3.29
C ARG A 133 5.25 -13.87 3.18
N ARG A 134 4.93 -12.57 3.08
CA ARG A 134 3.55 -12.11 2.87
C ARG A 134 2.98 -12.64 1.56
N ALA A 135 3.75 -12.59 0.47
CA ALA A 135 3.33 -13.16 -0.81
C ALA A 135 3.05 -14.68 -0.74
N THR A 136 3.89 -15.43 -0.02
CA THR A 136 3.71 -16.87 0.20
C THR A 136 2.41 -17.16 0.96
N PHE A 137 2.14 -16.42 2.04
CA PHE A 137 0.91 -16.57 2.80
C PHE A 137 -0.33 -16.24 1.96
N SER A 138 -0.29 -15.15 1.19
CA SER A 138 -1.38 -14.75 0.30
C SER A 138 -1.67 -15.81 -0.77
N LEU A 139 -0.65 -16.42 -1.38
CA LEU A 139 -0.84 -17.53 -2.32
C LEU A 139 -1.52 -18.74 -1.65
N GLY A 140 -1.10 -19.07 -0.43
CA GLY A 140 -1.73 -20.11 0.39
C GLY A 140 -3.21 -19.84 0.64
N LYS A 141 -3.57 -18.61 1.02
CA LYS A 141 -4.97 -18.18 1.21
C LYS A 141 -5.81 -18.33 -0.05
N LYS A 142 -5.23 -18.06 -1.22
CA LYS A 142 -5.89 -18.22 -2.53
C LYS A 142 -6.00 -19.68 -3.01
N GLY A 143 -5.48 -20.64 -2.24
CA GLY A 143 -5.37 -22.04 -2.66
C GLY A 143 -4.43 -22.24 -3.86
N LEU A 144 -3.57 -21.26 -4.12
CA LEU A 144 -2.65 -21.26 -5.25
C LEU A 144 -1.33 -21.87 -4.80
N LYS A 145 -0.98 -23.02 -5.38
CA LYS A 145 0.35 -23.62 -5.19
C LYS A 145 1.36 -22.96 -6.14
N LEU A 146 2.60 -22.89 -5.65
CA LEU A 146 3.80 -22.42 -6.36
C LEU A 146 3.94 -23.08 -7.74
#